data_AF-A0A225D6T9-F1
#
_entry.id   AF-A0A225D6T9-F1
#
_cell.length_a   1.000
_cell.length_b   1.000
_cell.length_c   1.000
_cell.angle_alpha   90.00
_cell.angle_beta   90.00
_cell.angle_gamma   90.00
#
_symmetry.space_group_name_H-M   'P 1'
#
loop_
_entity.id
_entity.type
_entity.pdbx_description
1 polymer ?
#
loop_
_entity_poly.entity_id
_entity_poly.type
_entity_poly.pdbx_seq_one_letter_code
_entity_poly.pdbx_strand_id
1 'polypeptide(L)'
;MTPSDRRLWLDLQTARYLDALERFDFDRQDELWALAAADPELEAAFHSLHVGLEEADAEATADALAAAVEKHLPSAEIVRPAAGPVTVSMVAEELFRHTPDRLSADAHALNDRLRQSADELPAELGLPTLTAWAEARFGPAPAEYWQAFRQAAIKTRMRARADEEFQIAARNTRRKPEGG
;
A
#
# COMPACT_ATOMS: atom_id res chain seq x y z
N MET A 1 0.26 -31.40 -22.36
CA MET A 1 -0.45 -30.12 -22.54
C MET A 1 0.01 -29.53 -23.86
N THR A 2 -0.88 -29.08 -24.74
CA THR A 2 -0.43 -28.39 -25.97
C THR A 2 0.05 -26.97 -25.63
N PRO A 3 0.87 -26.33 -26.48
CA PRO A 3 1.28 -24.94 -26.27
C PRO A 3 0.10 -23.97 -26.12
N SER A 4 -1.01 -24.23 -26.84
CA SER A 4 -2.24 -23.44 -26.74
C SER A 4 -2.96 -23.65 -25.41
N ASP A 5 -3.05 -24.90 -24.93
CA ASP A 5 -3.61 -25.20 -23.60
C ASP A 5 -2.77 -24.57 -22.48
N ARG A 6 -1.45 -24.51 -22.69
CA ARG A 6 -0.52 -23.89 -21.74
C ARG A 6 -0.76 -22.41 -21.58
N ARG A 7 -0.84 -21.69 -22.70
CA ARG A 7 -1.10 -20.26 -22.71
C ARG A 7 -2.45 -19.93 -22.06
N LEU A 8 -3.50 -20.66 -22.43
CA LEU A 8 -4.83 -20.47 -21.84
C LEU A 8 -4.83 -20.71 -20.32
N TRP A 9 -4.10 -21.73 -19.85
CA TRP A 9 -3.99 -22.00 -18.42
C TRP A 9 -3.26 -20.88 -17.66
N LEU A 10 -2.16 -20.35 -18.22
CA LEU A 10 -1.44 -19.21 -17.67
C LEU A 10 -2.36 -17.97 -17.60
N ASP A 11 -3.04 -17.64 -18.70
CA ASP A 11 -3.97 -16.51 -18.77
C ASP A 11 -5.08 -16.62 -17.71
N LEU A 12 -5.63 -17.82 -17.51
CA LEU A 12 -6.65 -18.08 -16.49
C LEU A 12 -6.13 -17.93 -15.06
N GLN A 13 -4.90 -18.34 -14.75
CA GLN A 13 -4.34 -18.15 -13.41
C GLN A 13 -4.00 -16.68 -13.15
N THR A 14 -3.48 -15.98 -14.15
CA THR A 14 -3.22 -14.53 -14.08
C THR A 14 -4.50 -13.73 -13.86
N ALA A 15 -5.60 -14.07 -14.54
CA ALA A 15 -6.90 -13.44 -14.31
C ALA A 15 -7.45 -13.68 -12.89
N ARG A 16 -7.27 -14.90 -12.35
CA ARG A 16 -7.66 -15.22 -10.96
C ARG A 16 -6.82 -14.47 -9.94
N TYR A 17 -5.54 -14.28 -10.23
CA TYR A 17 -4.64 -13.49 -9.38
C TYR A 17 -5.04 -12.02 -9.35
N LEU A 18 -5.40 -11.44 -10.52
CA LEU A 18 -5.97 -10.09 -10.59
C LEU A 18 -7.27 -9.94 -9.79
N ASP A 19 -8.22 -10.87 -9.91
CA ASP A 19 -9.47 -10.83 -9.13
C ASP A 19 -9.20 -10.93 -7.62
N ALA A 20 -8.20 -11.72 -7.21
CA ALA A 20 -7.77 -11.80 -5.81
C ALA A 20 -7.08 -10.52 -5.33
N LEU A 21 -6.33 -9.82 -6.19
CA LEU A 21 -5.76 -8.50 -5.90
C LEU A 21 -6.86 -7.45 -5.73
N GLU A 22 -7.82 -7.37 -6.65
CA GLU A 22 -8.93 -6.42 -6.62
C GLU A 22 -9.80 -6.55 -5.35
N ARG A 23 -9.93 -7.78 -4.83
CA ARG A 23 -10.73 -8.08 -3.63
C ARG A 23 -9.94 -8.08 -2.34
N PHE A 24 -8.63 -7.83 -2.39
CA PHE A 24 -7.72 -7.98 -1.26
C PHE A 24 -7.80 -9.37 -0.59
N ASP A 25 -8.01 -10.42 -1.39
CA ASP A 25 -8.10 -11.80 -0.93
C ASP A 25 -6.68 -12.41 -0.83
N PHE A 26 -6.02 -12.16 0.30
CA PHE A 26 -4.63 -12.54 0.52
C PHE A 26 -4.42 -14.06 0.62
N ASP A 27 -5.37 -14.78 1.21
CA ASP A 27 -5.31 -16.25 1.28
C ASP A 27 -5.29 -16.83 -0.13
N ARG A 28 -6.13 -16.28 -1.02
CA ARG A 28 -6.16 -16.69 -2.42
C ARG A 28 -4.89 -16.29 -3.18
N GLN A 29 -4.31 -15.13 -2.89
CA GLN A 29 -3.03 -14.72 -3.46
C GLN A 29 -1.91 -15.68 -3.04
N ASP A 30 -1.85 -16.07 -1.76
CA ASP A 30 -0.85 -17.01 -1.24
C ASP A 30 -0.97 -18.40 -1.89
N GLU A 31 -2.21 -18.91 -2.06
CA GLU A 31 -2.45 -20.17 -2.79
C GLU A 31 -1.94 -20.10 -4.24
N LEU A 32 -2.19 -18.98 -4.93
CA LEU A 32 -1.77 -18.78 -6.31
C LEU A 32 -0.25 -18.61 -6.43
N TRP A 33 0.40 -17.95 -5.49
CA TRP A 33 1.86 -17.85 -5.42
C TRP A 33 2.52 -19.19 -5.08
N ALA A 34 1.93 -19.98 -4.20
CA ALA A 34 2.39 -21.35 -3.93
C ALA A 34 2.29 -22.24 -5.19
N LEU A 35 1.24 -22.06 -6.00
CA LEU A 35 1.11 -22.71 -7.30
C LEU A 35 2.19 -22.23 -8.29
N ALA A 36 2.44 -20.92 -8.34
CA ALA A 36 3.46 -20.31 -9.20
C ALA A 36 4.88 -20.75 -8.84
N ALA A 37 5.18 -21.00 -7.55
CA ALA A 37 6.50 -21.47 -7.12
C ALA A 37 6.91 -22.83 -7.73
N ALA A 38 5.93 -23.64 -8.18
CA ALA A 38 6.18 -24.89 -8.90
C ALA A 38 6.28 -24.70 -10.42
N ASP A 39 6.09 -23.48 -10.92
CA ASP A 39 5.92 -23.16 -12.33
C ASP A 39 6.58 -21.81 -12.72
N PRO A 40 7.82 -21.85 -13.26
CA PRO A 40 8.58 -20.64 -13.57
C PRO A 40 7.91 -19.69 -14.57
N GLU A 41 7.10 -20.20 -15.50
CA GLU A 41 6.40 -19.33 -16.47
C GLU A 41 5.25 -18.56 -15.81
N LEU A 42 4.55 -19.20 -14.87
CA LEU A 42 3.49 -18.56 -14.10
C LEU A 42 4.07 -17.55 -13.10
N GLU A 43 5.16 -17.91 -12.43
CA GLU A 43 5.89 -17.02 -11.53
C GLU A 43 6.35 -15.75 -12.26
N ALA A 44 6.94 -15.90 -13.45
CA ALA A 44 7.35 -14.76 -14.28
C ALA A 44 6.15 -13.89 -14.71
N ALA A 45 5.00 -14.50 -15.04
CA ALA A 45 3.80 -13.77 -15.39
C ALA A 45 3.26 -12.95 -14.21
N PHE A 46 3.25 -13.51 -12.99
CA PHE A 46 2.80 -12.79 -11.79
C PHE A 46 3.74 -11.65 -11.42
N HIS A 47 5.06 -11.85 -11.50
CA HIS A 47 6.02 -10.78 -11.28
C HIS A 47 5.87 -9.66 -12.31
N SER A 48 5.76 -9.99 -13.59
CA SER A 48 5.55 -8.99 -14.65
C SER A 48 4.27 -8.18 -14.42
N LEU A 49 3.21 -8.83 -13.94
CA LEU A 49 1.95 -8.18 -13.64
C LEU A 49 2.06 -7.27 -12.42
N HIS A 50 2.75 -7.70 -11.36
CA HIS A 50 2.96 -6.90 -10.16
C HIS A 50 3.77 -5.64 -10.45
N VAL A 51 4.86 -5.76 -11.22
CA VAL A 51 5.65 -4.61 -11.69
C VAL A 51 4.78 -3.66 -12.52
N GLY A 52 3.99 -4.19 -13.47
CA GLY A 52 3.10 -3.36 -14.28
C GLY A 52 2.01 -2.63 -13.46
N LEU A 53 1.52 -3.24 -12.38
CA LEU A 53 0.59 -2.60 -11.45
C LEU A 53 1.29 -1.50 -10.63
N GLU A 54 2.49 -1.75 -10.12
CA GLU A 54 3.28 -0.75 -9.38
C GLU A 54 3.61 0.48 -10.24
N GLU A 55 3.94 0.27 -11.52
CA GLU A 55 4.22 1.34 -12.49
C GLU A 55 2.95 2.09 -12.93
N ALA A 56 1.81 1.39 -13.07
CA ALA A 56 0.55 2.01 -13.49
C ALA A 56 -0.12 2.84 -12.38
N ASP A 57 -0.01 2.44 -11.11
CA ASP A 57 -0.72 3.09 -10.00
C ASP A 57 -0.04 4.39 -9.54
N ALA A 58 1.29 4.48 -9.58
CA ALA A 58 2.02 5.57 -8.92
C ALA A 58 2.25 6.82 -9.78
N GLU A 59 2.39 6.69 -11.10
CA GLU A 59 2.87 7.79 -11.96
C GLU A 59 1.81 8.25 -12.96
N ALA A 60 1.04 7.32 -13.55
CA ALA A 60 0.08 7.65 -14.59
C ALA A 60 -1.17 8.39 -14.08
N THR A 61 -1.67 8.06 -12.89
CA THR A 61 -2.90 8.64 -12.35
C THR A 61 -2.68 10.06 -11.83
N ALA A 62 -1.58 10.29 -11.11
CA ALA A 62 -1.25 11.60 -10.56
C ALA A 62 -0.88 12.61 -11.66
N ASP A 63 -0.08 12.20 -12.66
CA ASP A 63 0.35 13.10 -13.74
C ASP A 63 -0.78 13.39 -14.73
N ALA A 64 -1.61 12.41 -15.08
CA ALA A 64 -2.76 12.63 -15.95
C ALA A 64 -3.80 13.56 -15.30
N LEU A 65 -4.02 13.43 -13.99
CA LEU A 65 -4.93 14.29 -13.24
C LEU A 65 -4.37 15.71 -13.09
N ALA A 66 -3.08 15.86 -12.76
CA ALA A 66 -2.41 17.15 -12.70
C ALA A 66 -2.44 17.88 -14.05
N ALA A 67 -2.12 17.18 -15.14
CA ALA A 67 -2.16 17.74 -16.49
C ALA A 67 -3.59 18.13 -16.92
N ALA A 68 -4.60 17.34 -16.54
CA ALA A 68 -6.00 17.67 -16.81
C ALA A 68 -6.47 18.90 -16.02
N VAL A 69 -6.06 19.03 -14.76
CA VAL A 69 -6.38 20.19 -13.90
C VAL A 69 -5.72 21.46 -14.43
N GLU A 70 -4.43 21.41 -14.79
CA GLU A 70 -3.72 22.55 -15.39
C GLU A 70 -4.34 23.01 -16.72
N LYS A 71 -4.77 22.06 -17.55
CA LYS A 71 -5.37 22.34 -18.85
C LYS A 71 -6.77 22.96 -18.75
N HIS A 72 -7.56 22.55 -17.77
CA HIS A 72 -8.98 22.93 -17.68
C HIS A 72 -9.28 24.00 -16.61
N LEU A 73 -8.37 24.27 -15.68
CA LEU A 73 -8.50 25.27 -14.62
C LEU A 73 -7.19 26.07 -14.45
N PRO A 74 -6.83 26.95 -15.40
CA PRO A 74 -5.55 27.69 -15.37
C PRO A 74 -5.39 28.66 -14.20
N SER A 75 -6.45 28.88 -13.40
CA SER A 75 -6.44 29.67 -12.16
C SER A 75 -6.40 28.82 -10.88
N ALA A 76 -6.32 27.49 -10.99
CA ALA A 76 -6.23 26.60 -9.83
C ALA A 76 -4.77 26.49 -9.37
N GLU A 77 -4.53 26.81 -8.10
CA GLU A 77 -3.26 26.51 -7.44
C GLU A 77 -3.30 25.05 -6.97
N ILE A 78 -2.43 24.22 -7.54
CA ILE A 78 -2.25 22.84 -7.08
C ILE A 78 -1.42 22.89 -5.81
N VAL A 79 -2.09 22.91 -4.66
CA VAL A 79 -1.43 22.73 -3.37
C VAL A 79 -1.18 21.23 -3.21
N ARG A 80 0.08 20.81 -3.32
CA ARG A 80 0.53 19.47 -2.91
C ARG A 80 1.05 19.56 -1.47
N PRO A 81 0.22 19.43 -0.43
CA PRO A 81 0.77 19.25 0.90
C PRO A 81 1.52 17.92 0.88
N ALA A 82 2.82 17.94 1.17
CA ALA A 82 3.58 16.70 1.34
C ALA A 82 2.91 15.92 2.47
N ALA A 83 2.36 14.73 2.20
CA ALA A 83 2.05 13.84 3.31
C ALA A 83 3.38 13.54 3.98
N GLY A 84 3.47 13.89 5.26
CA GLY A 84 4.68 13.60 6.04
C GLY A 84 5.02 12.11 5.96
N PRO A 85 6.29 11.73 6.13
CA PRO A 85 6.69 10.33 6.11
C PRO A 85 5.86 9.53 7.12
N VAL A 86 5.40 8.34 6.73
CA VAL A 86 4.64 7.47 7.63
C VAL A 86 5.52 7.07 8.80
N THR A 87 5.06 7.32 10.02
CA THR A 87 5.79 7.01 11.25
C THR A 87 5.33 5.71 11.89
N VAL A 88 6.18 5.14 12.74
CA VAL A 88 5.87 3.98 13.58
C VAL A 88 4.63 4.21 14.44
N SER A 89 4.46 5.42 14.99
CA SER A 89 3.27 5.76 15.78
C SER A 89 1.98 5.69 14.98
N MET A 90 1.97 6.16 13.73
CA MET A 90 0.78 6.07 12.86
C MET A 90 0.39 4.61 12.61
N VAL A 91 1.39 3.75 12.39
CA VAL A 91 1.15 2.33 12.15
C VAL A 91 0.70 1.60 13.41
N ALA A 92 1.32 1.88 14.55
CA ALA A 92 0.93 1.31 15.83
C ALA A 92 -0.48 1.78 16.25
N GLU A 93 -0.89 3.00 15.88
CA GLU A 93 -2.24 3.51 16.05
C GLU A 93 -3.25 2.81 15.13
N GLU A 94 -2.90 2.56 13.86
CA GLU A 94 -3.75 1.79 12.94
C GLU A 94 -3.90 0.33 13.42
N LEU A 95 -2.82 -0.29 13.90
CA LEU A 95 -2.85 -1.62 14.49
C LEU A 95 -3.69 -1.65 15.77
N PHE A 96 -3.63 -0.61 16.60
CA PHE A 96 -4.47 -0.49 17.79
C PHE A 96 -5.96 -0.41 17.42
N ARG A 97 -6.32 0.37 16.40
CA ARG A 97 -7.71 0.50 15.91
C ARG A 97 -8.24 -0.80 15.31
N HIS A 98 -7.36 -1.58 14.70
CA HIS A 98 -7.68 -2.86 14.06
C HIS A 98 -6.88 -3.99 14.71
N THR A 99 -7.00 -4.09 16.04
CA THR A 99 -6.26 -5.08 16.82
C THR A 99 -6.65 -6.50 16.38
N PRO A 100 -5.70 -7.37 16.05
CA PRO A 100 -5.95 -8.79 15.82
C PRO A 100 -6.54 -9.47 17.08
N ASP A 101 -7.48 -10.41 16.90
CA ASP A 101 -8.23 -11.05 17.98
C ASP A 101 -7.37 -11.80 19.03
N ARG A 102 -6.07 -12.02 18.79
CA ARG A 102 -5.20 -12.88 19.61
C ARG A 102 -3.82 -12.30 19.92
N LEU A 103 -3.68 -11.00 20.08
CA LEU A 103 -2.42 -10.45 20.56
C LEU A 103 -2.17 -10.79 22.04
N SER A 104 -0.91 -11.13 22.36
CA SER A 104 -0.49 -11.35 23.73
C SER A 104 -0.43 -10.03 24.52
N ALA A 105 -0.48 -10.10 25.85
CA ALA A 105 -0.31 -8.92 26.71
C ALA A 105 1.02 -8.19 26.44
N ASP A 106 2.09 -8.94 26.17
CA ASP A 106 3.40 -8.37 25.81
C ASP A 106 3.37 -7.64 24.47
N ALA A 107 2.61 -8.14 23.49
CA ALA A 107 2.43 -7.49 22.20
C ALA A 107 1.61 -6.18 22.33
N HIS A 108 0.62 -6.15 23.22
CA HIS A 108 -0.09 -4.91 23.55
C HIS A 108 0.83 -3.87 24.19
N ALA A 109 1.63 -4.27 25.18
CA ALA A 109 2.59 -3.38 25.83
C ALA A 109 3.67 -2.87 24.86
N LEU A 110 4.11 -3.70 23.90
CA LEU A 110 4.96 -3.25 22.81
C LEU A 110 4.26 -2.21 21.94
N ASN A 111 3.02 -2.48 21.50
CA ASN A 111 2.28 -1.56 20.65
C ASN A 111 2.07 -0.19 21.30
N ASP A 112 1.77 -0.15 22.60
CA ASP A 112 1.62 1.11 23.35
C ASP A 112 2.92 1.92 23.40
N ARG A 113 4.08 1.26 23.45
CA ARG A 113 5.38 1.94 23.31
C ARG A 113 5.59 2.46 21.90
N LEU A 114 5.26 1.67 20.88
CA LEU A 114 5.42 2.08 19.47
C LEU A 114 4.53 3.26 19.09
N ARG A 115 3.34 3.41 19.69
CA ARG A 115 2.44 4.56 19.51
C ARG A 115 3.07 5.90 19.91
N GLN A 116 4.13 5.88 20.72
CA GLN A 116 4.87 7.08 21.14
C GLN A 116 6.10 7.34 20.27
N SER A 117 6.42 6.46 19.32
CA SER A 117 7.60 6.58 18.47
C SER A 117 7.36 7.51 17.29
N ALA A 118 8.25 8.48 17.12
CA ALA A 118 8.30 9.36 15.95
C ALA A 118 9.23 8.82 14.85
N ASP A 119 9.79 7.61 15.01
CA ASP A 119 10.65 7.03 13.99
C ASP A 119 9.89 6.83 12.68
N GLU A 120 10.54 7.18 11.58
CA GLU A 120 10.03 6.97 10.23
C GLU A 120 10.13 5.50 9.84
N LEU A 121 9.12 5.01 9.10
CA LEU A 121 9.18 3.67 8.54
C LEU A 121 10.12 3.62 7.34
N PRO A 122 10.87 2.51 7.17
CA PRO A 122 11.67 2.28 5.98
C PRO A 122 10.83 2.38 4.70
N ALA A 123 11.41 2.96 3.65
CA ALA A 123 10.75 3.08 2.35
C ALA A 123 10.47 1.71 1.71
N GLU A 124 11.25 0.68 2.03
CA GLU A 124 11.10 -0.69 1.57
C GLU A 124 10.43 -1.55 2.66
N LEU A 125 9.19 -1.98 2.43
CA LEU A 125 8.35 -2.68 3.42
C LEU A 125 8.30 -4.21 3.21
N GLY A 126 9.40 -4.80 2.72
CA GLY A 126 9.54 -6.26 2.66
C GLY A 126 9.43 -6.87 4.07
N LEU A 127 8.64 -7.94 4.24
CA LEU A 127 8.39 -8.55 5.56
C LEU A 127 9.68 -8.94 6.31
N PRO A 128 10.71 -9.55 5.68
CA PRO A 128 11.96 -9.86 6.38
C PRO A 128 12.72 -8.60 6.81
N THR A 129 12.77 -7.59 5.94
CA THR A 129 13.50 -6.34 6.17
C THR A 129 12.85 -5.49 7.26
N LEU A 130 11.52 -5.35 7.22
CA LEU A 130 10.76 -4.60 8.22
C LEU A 130 10.86 -5.28 9.59
N THR A 131 10.76 -6.61 9.63
CA THR A 131 10.88 -7.37 10.88
C THR A 131 12.28 -7.19 11.47
N ALA A 132 13.34 -7.42 10.67
CA ALA A 132 14.72 -7.26 11.15
C ALA A 132 15.01 -5.84 11.64
N TRP A 133 14.53 -4.82 10.93
CA TRP A 133 14.66 -3.43 11.35
C TRP A 133 13.91 -3.15 12.66
N ALA A 134 12.66 -3.60 12.77
CA ALA A 134 11.83 -3.34 13.93
C ALA A 134 12.36 -4.08 15.17
N GLU A 135 12.83 -5.31 15.01
CA GLU A 135 13.47 -6.07 16.09
C GLU A 135 14.77 -5.43 16.57
N ALA A 136 15.60 -4.94 15.63
CA ALA A 136 16.84 -4.23 15.98
C ALA A 136 16.58 -2.94 16.78
N ARG A 137 15.43 -2.29 16.55
CA ARG A 137 15.10 -0.99 17.14
C ARG A 137 14.27 -1.11 18.42
N PHE A 138 13.30 -2.03 18.44
CA PHE A 138 12.27 -2.11 19.49
C PHE A 138 12.30 -3.43 20.27
N GLY A 139 13.17 -4.36 19.88
CA GLY A 139 13.32 -5.68 20.49
C GLY A 139 12.45 -6.75 19.81
N PRO A 140 12.67 -8.03 20.15
CA PRO A 140 11.95 -9.14 19.55
C PRO A 140 10.46 -9.12 19.93
N ALA A 141 9.61 -9.58 19.01
CA ALA A 141 8.18 -9.77 19.24
C ALA A 141 7.71 -11.05 18.54
N PRO A 142 6.51 -11.58 18.86
CA PRO A 142 5.94 -12.70 18.12
C PRO A 142 5.83 -12.39 16.62
N ALA A 143 6.11 -13.38 15.76
CA ALA A 143 6.05 -13.19 14.30
C ALA A 143 4.68 -12.69 13.83
N GLU A 144 3.60 -13.16 14.46
CA GLU A 144 2.22 -12.74 14.19
C GLU A 144 2.02 -11.23 14.44
N TYR A 145 2.68 -10.67 15.45
CA TYR A 145 2.64 -9.24 15.73
C TYR A 145 3.31 -8.44 14.62
N TRP A 146 4.52 -8.85 14.19
CA TRP A 146 5.23 -8.15 13.12
C TRP A 146 4.52 -8.26 11.77
N GLN A 147 3.84 -9.38 11.52
CA GLN A 147 2.97 -9.53 10.36
C GLN A 147 1.80 -8.55 10.40
N ALA A 148 1.11 -8.42 11.52
CA ALA A 148 0.00 -7.48 11.68
C ALA A 148 0.48 -6.02 11.60
N PHE A 149 1.64 -5.72 12.19
CA PHE A 149 2.28 -4.40 12.10
C PHE A 149 2.62 -4.04 10.65
N ARG A 150 3.12 -4.98 9.84
CA ARG A 150 3.35 -4.78 8.41
C ARG A 150 2.06 -4.46 7.67
N GLN A 151 0.98 -5.22 7.92
CA GLN A 151 -0.31 -4.99 7.26
C GLN A 151 -0.82 -3.57 7.57
N ALA A 152 -0.73 -3.16 8.84
CA ALA A 152 -1.06 -1.79 9.25
C ALA A 152 -0.15 -0.75 8.56
N ALA A 153 1.14 -1.03 8.38
CA ALA A 153 2.07 -0.13 7.70
C ALA A 153 1.72 0.08 6.23
N ILE A 154 1.41 -1.00 5.51
CA ILE A 154 0.99 -0.94 4.11
C ILE A 154 -0.31 -0.14 3.99
N LYS A 155 -1.31 -0.47 4.81
CA LYS A 155 -2.60 0.23 4.82
C LYS A 155 -2.46 1.73 5.11
N THR A 156 -1.64 2.09 6.10
CA THR A 156 -1.37 3.48 6.45
C THR A 156 -0.70 4.22 5.31
N ARG A 157 0.25 3.59 4.62
CA ARG A 157 0.94 4.18 3.47
C ARG A 157 0.04 4.34 2.25
N MET A 158 -0.83 3.36 1.97
CA MET A 158 -1.83 3.47 0.91
C MET A 158 -2.82 4.60 1.21
N ARG A 159 -3.27 4.75 2.46
CA ARG A 159 -4.13 5.87 2.86
C ARG A 159 -3.42 7.21 2.73
N ALA A 160 -2.17 7.31 3.18
CA ALA A 160 -1.39 8.54 3.04
C ALA A 160 -1.23 8.96 1.57
N ARG A 161 -0.98 8.00 0.66
CA ARG A 161 -0.93 8.25 -0.79
C ARG A 161 -2.29 8.64 -1.38
N ALA A 162 -3.36 7.94 -1.00
CA ALA A 162 -4.71 8.28 -1.43
C ALA A 162 -5.12 9.69 -0.95
N ASP A 163 -4.75 10.07 0.28
CA ASP A 163 -5.00 11.42 0.80
C ASP A 163 -4.22 12.49 0.02
N GLU A 164 -3.01 12.19 -0.47
CA GLU A 164 -2.28 13.08 -1.40
C GLU A 164 -3.03 13.25 -2.73
N GLU A 165 -3.61 12.17 -3.27
CA GLU A 165 -4.38 12.19 -4.51
C GLU A 165 -5.73 12.90 -4.38
N PHE A 166 -6.47 12.66 -3.28
CA PHE A 166 -7.76 13.30 -3.01
C PHE A 166 -7.63 14.79 -2.64
N GLN A 167 -6.47 15.23 -2.14
CA GLN A 167 -6.22 16.64 -1.82
C GLN A 167 -5.87 17.51 -3.04
N ILE A 168 -5.81 16.93 -4.25
CA ILE A 168 -5.88 17.65 -5.53
C ILE A 168 -7.33 18.13 -5.78
N ALA A 169 -7.95 18.75 -4.77
CA ALA A 169 -9.25 19.39 -4.89
C ALA A 169 -9.04 20.87 -5.21
N ALA A 170 -9.27 21.26 -6.46
CA ALA A 170 -9.20 22.66 -6.89
C ALA A 170 -10.17 23.53 -6.07
N ARG A 171 -9.65 24.42 -5.22
CA ARG A 171 -10.45 25.40 -4.48
C ARG A 171 -10.80 26.59 -5.40
N ASN A 172 -12.06 26.71 -5.78
CA ASN A 172 -12.58 27.88 -6.50
C ASN A 172 -12.62 29.11 -5.57
N THR A 173 -11.65 30.01 -5.67
CA THR A 173 -11.76 31.34 -5.05
C THR A 173 -12.63 32.24 -5.93
N ARG A 174 -13.96 32.14 -5.80
CA ARG A 174 -14.86 33.20 -6.30
C ARG A 174 -14.63 34.45 -5.44
N ARG A 175 -13.69 35.29 -5.86
CA ARG A 175 -13.54 36.66 -5.33
C ARG A 175 -14.80 37.43 -5.74
N LYS A 176 -15.60 37.80 -4.74
CA LYS A 176 -16.78 38.67 -4.87
C LYS A 176 -16.32 40.01 -5.48
N PRO A 177 -16.89 40.50 -6.59
CA PRO A 177 -16.62 41.87 -7.02
C PRO A 177 -17.35 42.81 -6.06
N GLU A 178 -16.59 43.45 -5.16
CA GLU A 178 -16.97 44.72 -4.59
C GLU A 178 -16.70 45.78 -5.67
N GLY A 179 -17.76 46.17 -6.37
CA GLY A 179 -17.79 47.36 -7.22
C GLY A 179 -18.76 48.36 -6.60
N GLY A 180 -18.20 49.38 -5.96
CA GLY A 180 -18.83 50.69 -5.76
C GLY A 180 -18.41 51.64 -6.87
#